data_AF-A0A521DTR2-F1
#
_entry.id   AF-A0A521DTR2-F1
#
_cell.length_a   1.000
_cell.length_b   1.000
_cell.length_c   1.000
_cell.angle_alpha   90.00
_cell.angle_beta   90.00
_cell.angle_gamma   90.00
#
_symmetry.space_group_name_H-M   'P 1'
#
loop_
_entity.id
_entity.type
_entity.pdbx_description
1 polymer ?
#
loop_
_entity_poly.entity_id
_entity_poly.type
_entity_poly.pdbx_seq_one_letter_code
_entity_poly.pdbx_strand_id
1 'polypeptide(L)'
;MILLGSWATLNILSGSTGYFLSEKSPRYFHQMNAAWNLVNLGIAGFAYYQIAQNDVLSWNYSESLQQLQSLDKILLFNAGLDIGYMATGAWLWERGLRKDSNRLIGYGKSLLLQGGFLFAFDVVLYLLHSPLTNGLINISDQLEITASGLRIHF
;
A
#
# COMPACT_ATOMS: atom_id res chain seq x y z
N MET A 1 -4.04 -7.44 8.18
CA MET A 1 -5.22 -7.28 7.30
C MET A 1 -6.44 -6.72 8.03
N ILE A 2 -6.78 -7.17 9.24
CA ILE A 2 -7.91 -6.63 10.02
C ILE A 2 -7.80 -5.11 10.23
N LEU A 3 -6.61 -4.61 10.61
CA LEU A 3 -6.38 -3.17 10.79
C LEU A 3 -6.71 -2.35 9.52
N LEU A 4 -6.26 -2.81 8.35
CA LEU A 4 -6.53 -2.16 7.07
C LEU A 4 -8.01 -2.23 6.68
N GLY A 5 -8.66 -3.38 6.90
CA GLY A 5 -10.09 -3.56 6.63
C GLY A 5 -10.98 -2.71 7.53
N SER A 6 -10.66 -2.63 8.83
CA SER A 6 -11.34 -1.77 9.80
C SER A 6 -11.13 -0.29 9.47
N TRP A 7 -9.90 0.12 9.12
CA TRP A 7 -9.59 1.48 8.68
C TRP A 7 -10.36 1.87 7.42
N ALA A 8 -10.39 0.99 6.41
CA ALA A 8 -11.13 1.23 5.17
C ALA A 8 -12.64 1.34 5.43
N THR A 9 -13.20 0.45 6.24
CA THR A 9 -14.63 0.44 6.57
C THR A 9 -15.04 1.73 7.30
N LEU A 10 -14.27 2.16 8.30
CA LEU A 10 -14.52 3.42 9.02
C LEU A 10 -14.43 4.63 8.09
N ASN A 11 -13.45 4.67 7.19
CA ASN A 11 -13.32 5.76 6.23
C ASN A 11 -14.42 5.77 5.16
N ILE A 12 -14.97 4.61 4.76
CA ILE A 12 -16.16 4.56 3.88
C ILE A 12 -17.35 5.18 4.59
N LEU A 13 -17.58 4.82 5.87
CA LEU A 13 -18.69 5.35 6.65
C LEU A 13 -18.55 6.87 6.86
N SER A 14 -17.40 7.33 7.36
CA SER A 14 -17.15 8.76 7.59
C SER A 14 -17.12 9.57 6.29
N GLY A 15 -16.57 9.01 5.22
CA GLY A 15 -16.56 9.61 3.88
C GLY A 15 -17.98 9.73 3.30
N SER A 16 -18.81 8.69 3.45
CA SER A 16 -20.20 8.74 2.99
C SER A 16 -21.01 9.78 3.77
N THR A 17 -20.87 9.84 5.09
CA THR A 17 -21.51 10.87 5.92
C THR A 17 -21.03 12.28 5.54
N GLY A 18 -19.72 12.47 5.37
CA GLY A 18 -19.14 13.75 4.96
C GLY A 18 -19.64 14.22 3.59
N TYR A 19 -19.93 13.30 2.66
CA TYR A 19 -20.49 13.64 1.35
C TYR A 19 -21.90 14.24 1.46
N PHE A 20 -22.76 13.69 2.30
CA PHE A 20 -24.13 14.20 2.47
C PHE A 20 -24.20 15.50 3.27
N LEU A 21 -23.22 15.75 4.14
CA LEU A 21 -23.16 16.94 5.00
C LEU A 21 -22.39 18.11 4.39
N SER A 22 -21.74 17.91 3.25
CA SER A 22 -20.86 18.89 2.63
C SER A 22 -21.41 19.40 1.31
N GLU A 23 -21.03 20.63 0.95
CA GLU A 23 -21.31 21.22 -0.36
C GLU A 23 -20.01 21.49 -1.14
N LYS A 24 -20.14 21.79 -2.43
CA LYS A 24 -19.03 22.24 -3.29
C LYS A 24 -17.84 21.26 -3.24
N SER A 25 -16.61 21.76 -3.12
CA SER A 25 -15.40 20.93 -3.18
C SER A 25 -15.29 19.88 -2.05
N PRO A 26 -15.58 20.19 -0.77
CA PRO A 26 -15.59 19.21 0.31
C PRO A 26 -16.49 18.00 0.06
N ARG A 27 -17.66 18.18 -0.58
CA ARG A 27 -18.53 17.07 -1.00
C ARG A 27 -17.79 16.05 -1.86
N TYR A 28 -17.11 16.52 -2.90
CA TYR A 28 -16.38 15.65 -3.82
C TYR A 28 -15.12 15.05 -3.19
N PHE A 29 -14.48 15.75 -2.25
CA PHE A 29 -13.39 15.18 -1.46
C PHE A 29 -13.86 13.94 -0.69
N HIS A 30 -14.98 14.04 0.00
CA HIS A 30 -15.56 12.92 0.76
C HIS A 30 -16.04 11.78 -0.14
N GLN A 31 -16.62 12.09 -1.30
CA GLN A 31 -16.98 11.09 -2.31
C GLN A 31 -15.77 10.30 -2.79
N MET A 32 -14.68 11.00 -3.13
CA MET A 32 -13.44 10.36 -3.59
C MET A 32 -12.80 9.54 -2.47
N ASN A 33 -12.83 10.03 -1.23
CA ASN A 33 -12.31 9.31 -0.08
C ASN A 33 -13.08 7.98 0.14
N ALA A 34 -14.41 8.00 0.06
CA ALA A 34 -15.23 6.79 0.14
C ALA A 34 -14.92 5.82 -1.02
N ALA A 35 -14.82 6.33 -2.26
CA ALA A 35 -14.49 5.52 -3.43
C ALA A 35 -13.09 4.88 -3.31
N TRP A 36 -12.10 5.62 -2.82
CA TRP A 36 -10.74 5.09 -2.61
C TRP A 36 -10.70 4.02 -1.53
N ASN A 37 -11.46 4.19 -0.45
CA ASN A 37 -11.50 3.17 0.59
C ASN A 37 -12.25 1.91 0.15
N LEU A 38 -13.16 2.00 -0.83
CA LEU A 38 -13.70 0.80 -1.49
C LEU A 38 -12.62 0.04 -2.26
N VAL A 39 -11.70 0.74 -2.92
CA VAL A 39 -10.52 0.11 -3.55
C VAL A 39 -9.64 -0.55 -2.49
N ASN A 40 -9.34 0.13 -1.38
CA ASN A 40 -8.59 -0.45 -0.26
C ASN A 40 -9.26 -1.70 0.31
N LEU A 41 -10.60 -1.70 0.44
CA LEU A 41 -11.37 -2.86 0.89
C LEU A 41 -11.23 -4.03 -0.09
N GLY A 42 -11.29 -3.77 -1.40
CA GLY A 42 -11.08 -4.78 -2.44
C GLY A 42 -9.69 -5.40 -2.36
N ILE A 43 -8.65 -4.58 -2.21
CA ILE A 43 -7.26 -5.04 -2.04
C ILE A 43 -7.13 -5.88 -0.77
N ALA A 44 -7.68 -5.42 0.37
CA ALA A 44 -7.64 -6.15 1.63
C ALA A 44 -8.40 -7.49 1.56
N GLY A 45 -9.54 -7.52 0.88
CA GLY A 45 -10.32 -8.73 0.65
C GLY A 45 -9.56 -9.74 -0.21
N PHE A 46 -8.93 -9.28 -1.30
CA PHE A 46 -8.10 -10.13 -2.14
C PHE A 46 -6.88 -10.67 -1.39
N ALA A 47 -6.19 -9.83 -0.61
CA ALA A 47 -5.06 -10.25 0.22
C ALA A 47 -5.49 -11.30 1.25
N TYR A 48 -6.63 -11.12 1.91
CA TYR A 48 -7.17 -12.08 2.87
C TYR A 48 -7.51 -13.42 2.19
N TYR A 49 -8.14 -13.38 1.02
CA TYR A 49 -8.42 -14.58 0.23
C TYR A 49 -7.13 -15.33 -0.14
N GLN A 50 -6.11 -14.61 -0.59
CA GLN A 50 -4.83 -15.22 -0.97
C GLN A 50 -4.13 -15.88 0.23
N ILE A 51 -4.15 -15.24 1.41
CA ILE A 51 -3.59 -15.83 2.64
C ILE A 51 -4.39 -17.07 3.05
N ALA A 52 -5.72 -17.06 2.93
CA ALA A 52 -6.56 -18.19 3.29
C ALA A 52 -6.32 -19.43 2.40
N GLN A 53 -5.85 -19.25 1.16
CA GLN A 53 -5.53 -20.34 0.24
C GLN A 53 -4.09 -20.88 0.39
N ASN A 54 -3.21 -20.15 1.09
CA ASN A 54 -1.80 -20.49 1.22
C ASN A 54 -1.50 -20.99 2.64
N ASP A 55 -0.93 -22.20 2.76
CA ASP A 55 -0.42 -22.67 4.04
C ASP A 55 0.97 -22.06 4.32
N VAL A 56 0.98 -20.87 4.91
CA VAL A 56 2.20 -20.11 5.21
C VAL A 56 3.15 -20.87 6.15
N LEU A 57 2.66 -21.83 6.92
CA LEU A 57 3.47 -22.66 7.84
C LEU A 57 4.19 -23.80 7.12
N SER A 58 3.79 -24.12 5.88
CA SER A 58 4.43 -25.14 5.06
C SER A 58 5.70 -24.66 4.35
N TRP A 59 5.96 -23.34 4.38
CA TRP A 59 7.05 -22.76 3.60
C TRP A 59 8.42 -23.12 4.18
N ASN A 60 9.30 -23.57 3.30
CA ASN A 60 10.70 -23.76 3.65
C ASN A 60 11.43 -22.39 3.71
N TYR A 61 12.68 -22.42 4.16
CA TYR A 61 13.50 -21.21 4.30
C TYR A 61 13.66 -20.42 2.99
N SER A 62 13.91 -21.12 1.88
CA SER A 62 14.09 -20.49 0.56
C SER A 62 12.81 -19.82 0.06
N GLU A 63 11.67 -20.49 0.24
CA GLU A 63 10.36 -19.94 -0.12
C GLU A 63 10.05 -18.70 0.72
N SER A 64 10.29 -18.77 2.03
CA SER A 64 10.11 -17.62 2.93
C SER A 64 10.98 -16.43 2.50
N LEU A 65 12.25 -16.68 2.18
CA LEU A 65 13.17 -15.64 1.72
C LEU A 65 12.73 -15.00 0.40
N GLN A 66 12.28 -15.79 -0.57
CA GLN A 66 11.75 -15.29 -1.84
C GLN A 66 10.51 -14.41 -1.63
N GLN A 67 9.64 -14.78 -0.68
CA GLN A 67 8.44 -14.02 -0.37
C GLN A 67 8.78 -12.68 0.31
N LEU A 68 9.76 -12.66 1.21
CA LEU A 68 10.26 -11.42 1.82
C LEU A 68 10.85 -10.47 0.76
N GLN A 69 11.69 -10.98 -0.15
CA GLN A 69 12.23 -10.18 -1.26
C GLN A 69 11.13 -9.70 -2.22
N SER A 70 10.12 -10.53 -2.48
CA SER A 70 8.97 -10.16 -3.31
C SER A 70 8.18 -9.02 -2.66
N LEU A 71 7.94 -9.10 -1.34
CA LEU A 71 7.28 -8.05 -0.58
C LEU A 71 8.04 -6.72 -0.66
N ASP A 72 9.36 -6.72 -0.49
CA ASP A 72 10.19 -5.52 -0.62
C ASP A 72 10.04 -4.85 -2.00
N LYS A 73 10.00 -5.65 -3.07
CA LYS A 73 9.79 -5.15 -4.44
C LYS A 73 8.38 -4.58 -4.63
N ILE A 74 7.36 -5.24 -4.08
CA ILE A 74 5.97 -4.79 -4.14
C ILE A 74 5.81 -3.44 -3.42
N LEU A 75 6.41 -3.29 -2.24
CA LEU A 75 6.35 -2.04 -1.47
C LEU A 75 6.99 -0.87 -2.23
N LEU A 76 8.17 -1.08 -2.83
CA LEU A 76 8.82 -0.06 -3.66
C LEU A 76 8.01 0.29 -4.91
N PHE A 77 7.41 -0.72 -5.55
CA PHE A 77 6.55 -0.50 -6.70
C PHE A 77 5.30 0.32 -6.34
N ASN A 78 4.64 -0.01 -5.23
CA ASN A 78 3.47 0.74 -4.75
C ASN A 78 3.84 2.17 -4.34
N ALA A 79 4.96 2.37 -3.65
CA ALA A 79 5.46 3.72 -3.36
C ALA A 79 5.64 4.55 -4.66
N GLY A 80 6.05 3.92 -5.76
CA GLY A 80 6.07 4.55 -7.08
C GLY A 80 4.68 4.90 -7.62
N LEU A 81 3.70 4.00 -7.47
CA LEU A 81 2.30 4.27 -7.84
C LEU A 81 1.70 5.42 -7.00
N ASP A 82 2.06 5.52 -5.72
CA ASP A 82 1.58 6.57 -4.83
C ASP A 82 2.06 7.96 -5.25
N ILE A 83 3.28 8.06 -5.75
CA ILE A 83 3.78 9.28 -6.40
C ILE A 83 2.89 9.61 -7.61
N GLY A 84 2.49 8.61 -8.40
CA GLY A 84 1.53 8.77 -9.49
C GLY A 84 0.17 9.29 -9.03
N TYR A 85 -0.37 8.77 -7.93
CA TYR A 85 -1.62 9.26 -7.34
C TYR A 85 -1.50 10.70 -6.84
N MET A 86 -0.42 11.04 -6.16
CA MET A 86 -0.14 12.40 -5.71
C MET A 86 0.00 13.37 -6.88
N ALA A 87 0.75 13.01 -7.92
CA ALA A 87 0.91 13.82 -9.12
C ALA A 87 -0.43 14.05 -9.83
N THR A 88 -1.25 13.00 -9.96
CA THR A 88 -2.60 13.09 -10.53
C THR A 88 -3.50 13.97 -9.66
N GLY A 89 -3.42 13.83 -8.34
CA GLY A 89 -4.17 14.64 -7.38
C GLY A 89 -3.82 16.13 -7.47
N ALA A 90 -2.53 16.44 -7.53
CA ALA A 90 -2.03 17.81 -7.72
C ALA A 90 -2.50 18.40 -9.05
N TRP A 91 -2.40 17.64 -10.14
CA TRP A 91 -2.88 18.05 -11.46
C TRP A 91 -4.40 18.31 -11.48
N LEU A 92 -5.20 17.42 -10.88
CA LEU A 92 -6.65 17.59 -10.79
C LEU A 92 -7.01 18.82 -9.97
N TRP A 93 -6.34 19.04 -8.84
CA TRP A 93 -6.58 20.20 -7.98
C TRP A 93 -6.29 21.49 -8.74
N GLU A 94 -5.12 21.58 -9.37
CA GLU A 94 -4.68 22.74 -10.14
C GLU A 94 -5.65 23.03 -11.31
N ARG A 95 -5.99 22.01 -12.10
CA ARG A 95 -6.96 22.12 -13.20
C ARG A 95 -8.34 22.52 -12.69
N GLY A 96 -8.72 22.04 -11.51
CA GLY A 96 -9.97 22.40 -10.86
C GLY A 96 -10.06 23.87 -10.49
N LEU A 97 -8.97 24.46 -10.00
CA LEU A 97 -8.90 25.90 -9.72
C LEU A 97 -9.02 26.72 -11.02
N ARG A 98 -8.32 26.34 -12.09
CA ARG A 98 -8.41 27.04 -13.39
C ARG A 98 -9.80 26.98 -14.04
N LYS A 99 -10.55 25.91 -13.78
CA LYS A 99 -11.86 25.64 -14.41
C LYS A 99 -13.03 25.90 -13.47
N ASP A 100 -12.78 26.47 -12.28
CA ASP A 100 -13.75 26.65 -11.21
C ASP A 100 -14.60 25.40 -10.94
N SER A 101 -13.95 24.23 -10.96
CA SER A 101 -14.60 22.93 -10.83
C SER A 101 -14.42 22.37 -9.43
N ASN A 102 -15.47 22.52 -8.61
CA ASN A 102 -15.54 21.95 -7.27
C ASN A 102 -15.21 20.45 -7.22
N ARG A 103 -15.61 19.69 -8.25
CA ARG A 103 -15.33 18.26 -8.36
C ARG A 103 -13.85 17.96 -8.50
N LEU A 104 -13.16 18.62 -9.44
CA LEU A 104 -11.74 18.40 -9.67
C LEU A 104 -10.91 18.86 -8.46
N ILE A 105 -11.29 19.96 -7.80
CA ILE A 105 -10.64 20.42 -6.57
C ILE A 105 -10.81 19.37 -5.46
N GLY A 106 -12.03 18.88 -5.23
CA GLY A 106 -12.31 17.89 -4.19
C GLY A 106 -11.58 16.56 -4.43
N TYR A 107 -11.66 16.04 -5.66
CA TYR A 107 -10.98 14.79 -6.03
C TYR A 107 -9.47 14.93 -5.96
N GLY A 108 -8.92 16.04 -6.47
CA GLY A 108 -7.48 16.29 -6.45
C GLY A 108 -6.91 16.32 -5.03
N LYS A 109 -7.56 17.06 -4.12
CA LYS A 109 -7.20 17.08 -2.70
C LYS A 109 -7.28 15.70 -2.04
N SER A 110 -8.31 14.92 -2.38
CA SER A 110 -8.49 13.58 -1.83
C SER A 110 -7.40 12.63 -2.32
N LEU A 111 -7.12 12.58 -3.63
CA LEU A 111 -6.04 11.76 -4.19
C LEU A 111 -4.67 12.13 -3.61
N LEU A 112 -4.40 13.42 -3.42
CA LEU A 112 -3.14 13.87 -2.85
C LEU A 112 -2.97 13.39 -1.40
N LEU A 113 -4.04 13.50 -0.58
CA LEU A 113 -4.02 13.02 0.80
C LEU A 113 -3.87 11.49 0.87
N GLN A 114 -4.67 10.75 0.10
CA GLN A 114 -4.68 9.30 0.11
C GLN A 114 -3.35 8.74 -0.42
N GLY A 115 -2.84 9.29 -1.54
CA GLY A 115 -1.54 8.92 -2.09
C GLY A 115 -0.40 9.24 -1.13
N GLY A 116 -0.44 10.39 -0.45
CA GLY A 116 0.58 10.73 0.55
C GLY A 116 0.57 9.79 1.75
N PHE A 117 -0.60 9.37 2.22
CA PHE A 117 -0.72 8.38 3.29
C PHE A 117 -0.18 7.01 2.86
N LEU A 118 -0.57 6.51 1.69
CA LEU A 118 -0.10 5.22 1.17
C LEU A 118 1.42 5.22 0.94
N PHE A 119 1.95 6.30 0.36
CA PHE A 119 3.38 6.44 0.14
C PHE A 119 4.16 6.36 1.45
N ALA A 120 3.72 7.10 2.47
CA ALA A 120 4.34 7.06 3.78
C ALA A 120 4.25 5.67 4.41
N PHE A 121 3.09 5.01 4.28
CA PHE A 121 2.88 3.66 4.78
C PHE A 121 3.83 2.66 4.12
N ASP A 122 3.93 2.64 2.79
CA ASP A 122 4.74 1.70 2.04
C ASP A 122 6.25 1.93 2.25
N VAL A 123 6.70 3.19 2.28
CA VAL A 123 8.10 3.51 2.57
C VAL A 123 8.47 3.12 4.00
N VAL A 124 7.64 3.43 4.99
CA VAL A 124 7.91 3.04 6.38
C VAL A 124 7.95 1.51 6.50
N LEU A 125 7.01 0.81 5.89
CA LEU A 125 6.99 -0.65 5.91
C LEU A 125 8.22 -1.25 5.23
N TYR A 126 8.64 -0.71 4.09
CA TYR A 126 9.86 -1.12 3.40
C TYR A 126 11.11 -0.90 4.27
N LEU A 127 11.24 0.26 4.93
CA LEU A 127 12.38 0.57 5.80
C LEU A 127 12.45 -0.34 7.03
N LEU A 128 11.30 -0.77 7.55
CA LEU A 128 11.25 -1.73 8.66
C LEU A 128 11.55 -3.15 8.21
N HIS A 129 11.12 -3.52 7.00
CA HIS A 129 11.16 -4.89 6.49
C HIS A 129 12.48 -5.24 5.79
N SER A 130 13.02 -4.34 4.97
CA SER A 130 14.23 -4.59 4.18
C SER A 130 15.46 -5.03 5.01
N PRO A 131 15.72 -4.50 6.23
CA PRO A 131 16.80 -5.00 7.08
C PRO A 131 16.63 -6.47 7.48
N LEU A 132 15.41 -6.94 7.70
CA LEU A 132 15.11 -8.34 8.03
C LEU A 132 15.40 -9.25 6.83
N THR A 133 14.94 -8.85 5.64
CA THR A 133 15.23 -9.57 4.39
C THR A 133 16.74 -9.67 4.17
N ASN A 134 17.46 -8.55 4.26
CA ASN A 134 18.91 -8.51 4.04
C ASN A 134 19.69 -9.33 5.07
N GLY A 135 19.25 -9.34 6.33
CA GLY A 135 19.83 -10.17 7.37
C GLY A 135 19.74 -11.66 7.06
N LEU A 136 18.58 -12.10 6.54
CA LEU A 136 18.39 -13.50 6.13
C LEU A 136 19.21 -13.84 4.88
N ILE A 137 19.28 -12.96 3.88
CA ILE A 137 20.17 -13.15 2.72
C ILE A 137 21.61 -13.37 3.17
N ASN A 138 22.13 -12.51 4.05
CA ASN A 138 23.51 -12.62 4.54
C ASN A 138 23.78 -13.95 5.25
N ILE A 139 22.82 -14.46 6.04
CA ILE A 139 22.95 -15.78 6.69
C ILE A 139 22.96 -16.89 5.65
N SER A 140 22.13 -16.79 4.62
CA SER A 140 22.09 -17.75 3.51
C SER A 140 23.40 -17.75 2.72
N ASP A 141 23.97 -16.59 2.41
CA ASP A 141 25.21 -16.46 1.65
C ASP A 141 26.43 -16.95 2.45
N GLN A 142 26.39 -16.84 3.78
CA GLN A 142 27.41 -17.42 4.66
C GLN A 142 27.35 -18.95 4.73
N LEU A 143 26.21 -19.57 4.42
CA LEU A 143 25.97 -21.00 4.54
C LEU A 143 25.80 -21.64 3.15
N GLU A 144 26.90 -22.05 2.53
CA GLU A 144 26.88 -22.71 1.23
C GLU A 144 26.86 -24.24 1.42
N ILE A 145 25.77 -24.91 1.05
CA ILE A 145 25.72 -26.38 1.02
C ILE A 145 26.40 -26.85 -0.27
N THR A 146 27.60 -27.43 -0.15
CA THR A 146 28.35 -27.98 -1.27
C THR A 146 28.19 -29.50 -1.35
N ALA A 147 28.50 -30.10 -2.51
CA ALA A 147 28.44 -31.55 -2.71
C ALA A 147 29.30 -32.36 -1.70
N SER A 148 30.25 -31.71 -1.04
CA SER A 148 31.18 -32.27 -0.06
C SER A 148 30.89 -31.88 1.40
N GLY A 149 29.84 -31.09 1.68
CA GLY A 149 29.46 -30.69 3.05
C GLY A 149 28.98 -29.25 3.18
N LEU A 150 28.73 -28.82 4.42
CA LEU A 150 28.36 -27.44 4.76
C LEU A 150 29.63 -26.56 4.79
N ARG A 151 29.66 -25.52 3.97
CA ARG A 151 30.75 -24.53 3.92
C ARG A 151 30.27 -23.22 4.55
N ILE A 152 31.01 -22.76 5.54
CA ILE A 152 30.78 -21.46 6.20
C ILE A 152 31.79 -20.47 5.64
N HIS A 153 31.32 -19.37 5.07
CA HIS A 153 32.19 -18.27 4.61
C HIS A 153 32.39 -17.26 5.74
N PHE A 154 33.65 -16.95 6.07
CA PHE A 154 34.05 -15.94 7.05
C PHE A 154 34.53 -14.66 6.35
#